data_AF-A0A9E3UXW2-F1
#
_entry.id   AF-A0A9E3UXW2-F1
#
_cell.length_a   1.000
_cell.length_b   1.000
_cell.length_c   1.000
_cell.angle_alpha   90.00
_cell.angle_beta   90.00
_cell.angle_gamma   90.00
#
_symmetry.space_group_name_H-M   'P 1'
#
loop_
_entity.id
_entity.type
_entity.pdbx_description
1 polymer ?
#
loop_
_entity_poly.entity_id
_entity_poly.type
_entity_poly.pdbx_seq_one_letter_code
_entity_poly.pdbx_strand_id
1 'polypeptide(L)'
;MNEMHLARHALLSEPIRKGFGRGLLEAGKLNENVVAACADLTESTQMHLFAQAFPERFVEIGVAEQNLVTVGSGMAAMGKIPFVSSYAAFSPGRNWEQIRTTIALNNQP
;
A
#
# COMPACT_ATOMS: atom_id res chain seq x y z
N MET A 1 -1.92 0.76 51.33
CA MET A 1 -0.93 1.01 50.26
C MET A 1 -0.97 -0.20 49.34
N ASN A 2 -1.06 0.03 48.03
CA ASN A 2 -1.07 -0.96 46.93
C ASN A 2 -2.40 -1.68 46.63
N GLU A 3 -3.14 -1.14 45.65
CA GLU A 3 -3.63 -1.85 44.43
C GLU A 3 -4.40 -0.84 43.54
N MET A 4 -3.77 0.30 43.25
CA MET A 4 -4.31 1.31 42.33
C MET A 4 -3.32 1.59 41.20
N HIS A 5 -2.70 0.53 40.68
CA HIS A 5 -1.82 0.59 39.53
C HIS A 5 -2.34 -0.34 38.45
N LEU A 6 -2.76 0.28 37.34
CA LEU A 6 -3.06 -0.33 36.04
C LEU A 6 -4.43 -1.03 35.94
N ALA A 7 -5.50 -0.26 36.08
CA ALA A 7 -6.64 -0.49 35.19
C ALA A 7 -6.14 -0.22 33.76
N ARG A 8 -5.59 -1.25 33.11
CA ARG A 8 -5.42 -1.27 31.66
C ARG A 8 -6.83 -1.10 31.10
N HIS A 9 -7.25 0.13 30.80
CA HIS A 9 -8.15 0.30 29.67
C HIS A 9 -7.51 -0.51 28.57
N ALA A 10 -8.20 -1.56 28.11
CA ALA A 10 -7.70 -2.40 27.05
C ALA A 10 -7.56 -1.48 25.82
N LEU A 11 -6.38 -0.91 25.63
CA LEU A 11 -6.03 -0.20 24.41
C LEU A 11 -6.22 -1.24 23.31
N LEU A 12 -7.26 -1.04 22.51
CA LEU A 12 -7.54 -1.87 21.35
C LEU A 12 -6.38 -1.68 20.38
N SER A 13 -5.38 -2.56 20.49
CA SER A 13 -4.21 -2.56 19.63
C SER A 13 -4.54 -3.37 18.38
N GLU A 14 -4.55 -2.72 17.23
CA GLU A 14 -4.71 -3.38 15.93
C GLU A 14 -3.44 -3.27 15.08
N PRO A 15 -3.20 -4.21 14.14
CA PRO A 15 -2.07 -4.11 13.23
C PRO A 15 -2.15 -2.87 12.34
N ILE A 16 -1.04 -2.15 12.17
CA ILE A 16 -0.95 -0.93 11.34
C ILE A 16 -1.48 -1.13 9.91
N ARG A 17 -1.32 -2.33 9.34
CA ARG A 17 -1.84 -2.69 8.01
C ARG A 17 -3.36 -2.54 7.89
N LYS A 18 -4.11 -2.77 8.98
CA LYS A 18 -5.57 -2.54 8.98
C LYS A 18 -5.89 -1.06 8.82
N GLY A 19 -5.13 -0.21 9.50
CA GLY A 19 -5.18 1.24 9.33
C GLY A 19 -4.83 1.66 7.89
N PHE A 20 -3.76 1.10 7.32
CA PHE A 20 -3.39 1.32 5.92
C PHE A 20 -4.51 0.96 4.94
N GLY A 21 -5.11 -0.23 5.05
CA GLY A 21 -6.19 -0.66 4.16
C GLY A 21 -7.42 0.27 4.22
N ARG A 22 -7.82 0.68 5.44
CA ARG A 22 -8.91 1.65 5.61
C ARG A 22 -8.53 3.03 5.06
N GLY A 23 -7.32 3.51 5.34
CA GLY A 23 -6.83 4.79 4.84
C GLY A 23 -6.76 4.84 3.32
N LEU A 24 -6.31 3.76 2.67
CA LEU A 24 -6.26 3.65 1.22
C LEU A 24 -7.68 3.68 0.61
N LEU A 25 -8.63 2.96 1.20
CA LEU A 25 -10.04 3.03 0.79
C LEU A 25 -10.59 4.46 0.87
N GLU A 26 -10.36 5.16 2.00
CA GLU A 26 -10.80 6.55 2.16
C GLU A 26 -10.11 7.49 1.17
N ALA A 27 -8.81 7.34 0.94
CA ALA A 27 -8.09 8.10 -0.08
C ALA A 27 -8.69 7.88 -1.49
N GLY A 28 -9.05 6.64 -1.82
CA GLY A 28 -9.72 6.30 -3.07
C GLY A 28 -11.10 6.94 -3.22
N LYS A 29 -11.86 7.09 -2.14
CA LYS A 29 -13.16 7.80 -2.15
C LYS A 29 -13.00 9.30 -2.38
N LEU A 30 -11.95 9.89 -1.82
CA LEU A 30 -11.71 11.33 -1.88
C LEU A 30 -11.05 11.79 -3.18
N ASN A 31 -10.33 10.91 -3.88
CA ASN A 31 -9.59 11.26 -5.08
C ASN A 31 -9.61 10.12 -6.12
N GLU A 32 -10.18 10.41 -7.30
CA GLU A 32 -10.27 9.47 -8.42
C GLU A 32 -8.91 9.11 -9.05
N ASN A 33 -7.89 9.94 -8.82
CA ASN A 33 -6.54 9.70 -9.32
C ASN A 33 -5.73 8.73 -8.45
N VAL A 34 -6.21 8.41 -7.23
CA VAL A 34 -5.62 7.35 -6.43
C VAL A 34 -5.88 6.01 -7.11
N VAL A 35 -4.80 5.27 -7.36
CA VAL A 35 -4.81 3.91 -7.91
C VAL A 35 -3.97 3.01 -7.02
N ALA A 36 -4.20 1.71 -7.09
CA ALA A 36 -3.59 0.76 -6.18
C ALA A 36 -3.06 -0.45 -6.95
N ALA A 37 -1.89 -0.97 -6.56
CA ALA A 37 -1.38 -2.22 -7.11
C ALA A 37 -0.74 -3.11 -6.05
N CYS A 38 -0.87 -4.42 -6.18
CA CYS A 38 -0.28 -5.38 -5.25
C CYS A 38 0.50 -6.47 -5.99
N ALA A 39 1.41 -7.12 -5.27
CA ALA A 39 2.16 -8.28 -5.76
C ALA A 39 1.73 -9.55 -5.01
N ASP A 40 0.56 -10.08 -5.34
CA ASP A 40 -0.05 -11.31 -4.80
C ASP A 40 -0.22 -11.35 -3.28
N LEU A 41 -0.39 -10.18 -2.65
CA LEU A 41 -0.49 -10.05 -1.19
C LEU A 41 -1.71 -9.23 -0.76
N THR A 42 -2.71 -9.08 -1.64
CA THR A 42 -3.83 -8.13 -1.51
C THR A 42 -4.61 -8.24 -0.20
N GLU A 43 -4.92 -9.46 0.25
CA GLU A 43 -5.58 -9.65 1.55
C GLU A 43 -4.62 -9.35 2.71
N SER A 44 -3.37 -9.81 2.59
CA SER A 44 -2.41 -9.67 3.68
C SER A 44 -1.98 -8.23 3.90
N THR A 45 -1.82 -7.44 2.84
CA THR A 45 -1.52 -5.99 2.92
C THR A 45 -2.77 -5.16 3.21
N GLN A 46 -3.95 -5.79 3.30
CA GLN A 46 -5.24 -5.14 3.55
C GLN A 46 -5.75 -4.25 2.40
N MET A 47 -5.19 -4.41 1.19
CA MET A 47 -5.64 -3.67 0.00
C MET A 47 -6.95 -4.20 -0.60
N HIS A 48 -7.42 -5.38 -0.17
CA HIS A 48 -8.69 -5.96 -0.61
C HIS A 48 -9.89 -5.01 -0.46
N LEU A 49 -9.88 -4.13 0.55
CA LEU A 49 -10.92 -3.11 0.74
C LEU A 49 -10.99 -2.14 -0.45
N PHE A 50 -9.83 -1.67 -0.93
CA PHE A 50 -9.75 -0.80 -2.10
C PHE A 50 -10.09 -1.57 -3.38
N ALA A 51 -9.55 -2.79 -3.53
CA ALA A 51 -9.79 -3.64 -4.71
C ALA A 51 -11.28 -3.94 -4.93
N GLN A 52 -12.02 -4.22 -3.84
CA GLN A 52 -13.47 -4.48 -3.91
C GLN A 52 -14.27 -3.20 -4.22
N ALA A 53 -13.87 -2.06 -3.66
CA ALA A 53 -14.57 -0.79 -3.86
C ALA A 53 -14.30 -0.16 -5.23
N PHE A 54 -13.09 -0.34 -5.76
CA PHE A 54 -12.61 0.31 -6.99
C PHE A 54 -11.87 -0.68 -7.89
N PRO A 55 -12.55 -1.72 -8.41
CA PRO A 55 -11.90 -2.77 -9.20
C PRO A 55 -11.15 -2.23 -10.43
N GLU A 56 -11.70 -1.21 -11.10
CA GLU A 56 -11.09 -0.56 -12.28
C GLU A 56 -9.85 0.29 -11.94
N ARG A 57 -9.56 0.53 -10.65
CA ARG A 57 -8.40 1.30 -10.17
C ARG A 57 -7.42 0.44 -9.36
N PHE A 58 -7.63 -0.86 -9.33
CA PHE A 58 -6.78 -1.82 -8.65
C PHE A 58 -6.13 -2.76 -9.65
N VAL A 59 -4.82 -2.97 -9.56
CA VAL A 59 -4.08 -3.88 -10.44
C VAL A 59 -3.32 -4.92 -9.62
N GLU A 60 -3.65 -6.20 -9.84
CA GLU A 60 -2.87 -7.31 -9.31
C GLU A 60 -1.72 -7.64 -10.28
N ILE A 61 -0.49 -7.58 -9.78
CA ILE A 61 0.74 -7.74 -10.57
C ILE A 61 1.30 -9.17 -10.43
N GLY A 62 0.81 -9.95 -9.46
CA GLY A 62 1.37 -11.26 -9.12
C GLY A 62 2.74 -11.12 -8.44
N VAL A 63 3.49 -12.23 -8.34
CA VAL A 63 4.78 -12.31 -7.63
C VAL A 63 5.94 -11.66 -8.43
N ALA A 64 5.77 -10.39 -8.79
CA ALA A 64 6.65 -9.62 -9.67
C ALA A 64 6.86 -8.18 -9.16
N GLU A 65 7.55 -8.02 -8.02
CA GLU A 65 7.80 -6.72 -7.40
C GLU A 65 8.54 -5.72 -8.29
N GLN A 66 9.41 -6.19 -9.20
CA GLN A 66 10.05 -5.31 -10.18
C GLN A 66 9.02 -4.63 -11.08
N ASN A 67 8.03 -5.40 -11.55
CA ASN A 67 6.93 -4.88 -12.35
C ASN A 67 6.00 -4.00 -11.50
N LEU A 68 5.78 -4.34 -10.22
CA LEU A 68 4.91 -3.61 -9.32
C LEU A 68 5.29 -2.11 -9.27
N VAL A 69 6.56 -1.80 -9.02
CA VAL A 69 7.01 -0.41 -8.89
C VAL A 69 7.18 0.29 -10.23
N THR A 70 7.50 -0.41 -11.32
CA THR A 70 7.61 0.22 -12.64
C THR A 70 6.25 0.54 -13.24
N VAL A 71 5.25 -0.34 -13.05
CA VAL A 71 3.86 -0.05 -13.37
C VAL A 71 3.37 1.14 -12.54
N GLY A 72 3.65 1.16 -11.23
CA GLY A 72 3.36 2.31 -10.37
C GLY A 72 3.99 3.60 -10.90
N SER A 73 5.30 3.58 -11.21
CA SER A 73 6.00 4.71 -11.79
C SER A 73 5.38 5.20 -13.11
N GLY A 74 4.92 4.28 -13.96
CA GLY A 74 4.22 4.63 -15.20
C GLY A 74 2.85 5.28 -14.95
N MET A 75 2.09 4.76 -13.98
CA MET A 75 0.82 5.37 -13.56
C MET A 75 1.03 6.79 -13.01
N ALA A 76 2.07 6.99 -12.19
CA ALA A 76 2.45 8.31 -11.68
C ALA A 76 2.77 9.30 -12.82
N ALA A 77 3.55 8.85 -13.80
CA ALA A 77 3.89 9.65 -14.98
C ALA A 77 2.65 10.06 -15.81
N MET A 78 1.56 9.31 -15.72
CA MET A 78 0.28 9.60 -16.36
C MET A 78 -0.70 10.37 -15.46
N GLY A 79 -0.22 10.98 -14.37
CA GLY A 79 -1.00 11.84 -13.49
C GLY A 79 -1.84 11.10 -12.44
N LYS A 80 -1.57 9.82 -12.21
CA LYS A 80 -2.18 9.05 -11.11
C LYS A 80 -1.33 9.14 -9.84
N ILE A 81 -1.91 8.70 -8.74
CA ILE A 81 -1.27 8.64 -7.41
C ILE A 81 -1.26 7.18 -6.98
N PRO A 82 -0.21 6.42 -7.34
CA PRO A 82 -0.16 4.98 -7.13
C PRO A 82 0.25 4.62 -5.71
N PHE A 83 -0.54 3.77 -5.07
CA PHE A 83 -0.16 3.05 -3.85
C PHE A 83 0.16 1.60 -4.21
N VAL A 84 1.44 1.25 -4.18
CA VAL A 84 1.92 -0.10 -4.46
C VAL A 84 2.28 -0.84 -3.17
N SER A 85 1.94 -2.12 -3.04
CA SER A 85 2.27 -2.89 -1.84
C SER A 85 2.81 -4.29 -2.12
N SER A 86 3.90 -4.63 -1.44
CA SER A 86 4.39 -5.98 -1.16
C SER A 86 4.94 -6.01 0.27
N TYR A 87 5.46 -7.13 0.75
CA TYR A 87 6.15 -7.18 2.03
C TYR A 87 7.54 -6.53 1.97
N ALA A 88 8.00 -6.00 3.11
CA ALA A 88 9.31 -5.34 3.23
C ALA A 88 10.49 -6.22 2.78
N ALA A 89 10.39 -7.54 2.95
CA ALA A 89 11.40 -8.49 2.48
C ALA A 89 11.52 -8.52 0.95
N PHE A 90 10.42 -8.26 0.23
CA PHE A 90 10.36 -8.30 -1.23
C PHE A 90 10.42 -6.92 -1.86
N SER A 91 9.84 -5.90 -1.24
CA SER A 91 9.98 -4.51 -1.64
C SER A 91 10.48 -3.70 -0.44
N PRO A 92 11.74 -3.23 -0.45
CA PRO A 92 12.57 -3.02 -1.64
C PRO A 92 13.40 -4.21 -2.15
N GLY A 93 13.50 -5.34 -1.45
CA GLY A 93 14.52 -6.38 -1.74
C GLY A 93 14.68 -6.80 -3.20
N ARG A 94 13.58 -7.12 -3.90
CA ARG A 94 13.55 -7.56 -5.30
C ARG A 94 13.53 -6.39 -6.29
N ASN A 95 13.04 -5.22 -5.90
CA ASN A 95 12.73 -4.11 -6.81
C ASN A 95 13.47 -2.80 -6.51
N TRP A 96 14.55 -2.87 -5.73
CA TRP A 96 15.36 -1.74 -5.33
C TRP A 96 15.91 -0.93 -6.52
N GLU A 97 16.40 -1.62 -7.55
CA GLU A 97 16.94 -0.96 -8.74
C GLU A 97 15.84 -0.15 -9.44
N GLN A 98 14.66 -0.72 -9.63
CA GLN A 98 13.54 -0.04 -10.29
C GLN A 98 13.03 1.14 -9.47
N ILE A 99 12.97 1.04 -8.14
CA ILE A 99 12.63 2.18 -7.27
C ILE A 99 13.64 3.32 -7.50
N ARG A 100 14.93 3.00 -7.54
CA ARG A 100 15.97 4.01 -7.77
C ARG A 100 15.84 4.67 -9.14
N THR A 101 15.77 3.87 -10.21
CA THR A 101 15.93 4.38 -11.58
C THR A 101 14.64 4.89 -12.19
N THR A 102 13.49 4.30 -11.86
CA THR A 102 12.21 4.68 -12.45
C THR A 102 11.44 5.69 -11.59
N ILE A 103 11.53 5.59 -10.26
CA ILE A 103 10.79 6.47 -9.34
C ILE A 103 11.68 7.63 -8.87
N ALA A 104 12.75 7.33 -8.13
CA ALA A 104 13.51 8.37 -7.40
C ALA A 104 14.25 9.33 -8.34
N LEU A 105 14.94 8.82 -9.37
CA LEU A 105 15.64 9.67 -10.34
C LEU A 105 14.69 10.56 -11.17
N ASN A 106 13.45 10.11 -11.40
CA ASN A 106 12.46 10.84 -12.18
C ASN A 106 11.49 11.67 -11.31
N ASN A 107 11.70 11.69 -9.99
CA ASN A 107 10.85 12.37 -9.01
C ASN A 107 9.35 12.05 -9.19
N GLN A 108 9.03 10.76 -9.37
CA GLN A 108 7.64 10.31 -9.50
C GLN A 108 6.96 10.22 -8.12
N PRO A 109 5.72 10.71 -7.97
CA PRO A 109 4.95 10.61 -6.73
C PRO A 109 4.44 9.18 -6.46
#